data_AF-A0A9C9BW14-F1
#
_entry.id   AF-A0A9C9BW14-F1
#
_cell.length_a   1.000
_cell.length_b   1.000
_cell.length_c   1.000
_cell.angle_alpha   90.00
_cell.angle_beta   90.00
_cell.angle_gamma   90.00
#
_symmetry.space_group_name_H-M   'P 1'
#
loop_
_entity.id
_entity.type
_entity.pdbx_description
1 polymer ?
#
loop_
_entity_poly.entity_id
_entity_poly.type
_entity_poly.pdbx_seq_one_letter_code
_entity_poly.pdbx_strand_id
1 'polypeptide(L)'
;VFEGGAWRVRTPLGVLPYPGEAQPPAGRVRLLLRPDGFRRTPKGAATFEIAGRITEVSFRGARQRLILDTGGLPIQAEFGSQERLPSAGESIHLYFAPSQVLHILEG
;
A
#
# COMPACT_ATOMS: atom_id res chain seq x y z
N VAL A 1 9.60 -12.73 -9.93
CA VAL A 1 10.09 -12.46 -11.30
C VAL A 1 11.28 -11.52 -11.19
N PHE A 2 12.37 -11.74 -11.91
CA PHE A 2 13.48 -10.79 -11.95
C PHE A 2 13.35 -9.91 -13.19
N GLU A 3 13.33 -8.59 -13.02
CA GLU A 3 13.12 -7.64 -14.11
C GLU A 3 13.85 -6.33 -13.80
N GLY A 4 14.60 -5.78 -14.77
CA GLY A 4 15.29 -4.50 -14.61
C GLY A 4 16.31 -4.46 -13.46
N GLY A 5 16.91 -5.61 -13.10
CA GLY A 5 17.90 -5.70 -12.02
C GLY A 5 17.31 -5.89 -10.61
N ALA A 6 15.99 -6.03 -10.46
CA ALA A 6 15.35 -6.22 -9.17
C ALA A 6 14.36 -7.39 -9.18
N TRP A 7 14.20 -8.04 -8.03
CA TRP A 7 13.15 -9.02 -7.81
C TRP A 7 11.80 -8.34 -7.65
N ARG A 8 10.76 -8.95 -8.21
CA ARG A 8 9.37 -8.49 -8.19
C ARG A 8 8.43 -9.62 -7.79
N VAL A 9 7.37 -9.24 -7.07
CA VAL A 9 6.32 -10.13 -6.58
C VAL A 9 5.01 -9.78 -7.27
N ARG A 10 4.29 -10.80 -7.77
CA ARG A 10 2.93 -10.61 -8.27
C ARG A 10 1.97 -10.66 -7.08
N THR A 11 1.16 -9.64 -6.94
CA THR A 11 0.16 -9.49 -5.88
C THR A 11 -1.20 -9.15 -6.49
N PRO A 12 -2.30 -9.26 -5.74
CA PRO A 12 -3.59 -8.74 -6.19
C PRO A 12 -3.57 -7.23 -6.47
N LEU A 13 -2.64 -6.48 -5.87
CA LEU A 13 -2.41 -5.04 -6.09
C LEU A 13 -1.52 -4.75 -7.31
N GLY A 14 -1.16 -5.79 -8.07
CA GLY A 14 -0.25 -5.70 -9.21
C GLY A 14 1.16 -6.21 -8.90
N VAL A 15 2.11 -5.83 -9.75
CA VAL A 15 3.52 -6.24 -9.63
C VAL A 15 4.28 -5.23 -8.77
N LEU A 16 4.74 -5.67 -7.61
CA LEU A 16 5.45 -4.84 -6.65
C LEU A 16 6.92 -5.27 -6.55
N PRO A 17 7.85 -4.35 -6.25
CA PRO A 17 9.24 -4.74 -6.00
C PRO A 17 9.31 -5.60 -4.73
N TYR A 18 10.17 -6.61 -4.76
CA TYR A 18 10.52 -7.41 -3.60
C TYR A 18 11.45 -6.57 -2.71
N PRO A 19 11.08 -6.29 -1.44
CA PRO A 19 11.84 -5.37 -0.60
C PRO A 19 13.11 -6.00 0.02
N GLY A 20 13.41 -7.26 -0.26
CA GLY A 20 14.63 -7.92 0.21
C GLY A 20 15.81 -7.76 -0.76
N GLU A 21 17.02 -7.69 -0.20
CA GLU A 21 18.27 -7.58 -0.99
C GLU A 21 18.71 -8.91 -1.62
N ALA A 22 18.34 -10.03 -0.99
CA ALA A 22 18.63 -11.37 -1.47
C ALA A 22 17.59 -11.87 -2.48
N GLN A 23 17.94 -12.94 -3.20
CA GLN A 23 16.96 -13.66 -4.01
C GLN A 23 15.77 -14.09 -3.14
N PRO A 24 14.52 -13.82 -3.56
CA PRO A 24 13.36 -14.29 -2.85
C PRO A 24 13.37 -15.82 -2.83
N PRO A 25 12.96 -16.43 -1.71
CA PRO A 25 12.78 -17.86 -1.63
C PRO A 25 11.83 -18.33 -2.75
N ALA A 26 12.09 -19.53 -3.25
CA ALA A 26 11.29 -20.09 -4.32
C ALA A 26 9.85 -20.31 -3.83
N GLY A 27 8.88 -19.68 -4.48
CA GLY A 27 7.46 -19.89 -4.20
C GLY A 27 6.73 -18.62 -3.74
N ARG A 28 5.91 -18.77 -2.70
CA ARG A 28 5.01 -17.71 -2.21
C ARG A 28 5.70 -16.92 -1.10
N VAL A 29 5.58 -15.60 -1.16
CA VAL A 29 6.04 -14.70 -0.11
C VAL A 29 4.86 -13.96 0.50
N ARG A 30 4.95 -13.62 1.79
CA ARG A 30 3.97 -12.76 2.46
C ARG A 30 4.51 -11.34 2.57
N LEU A 31 3.84 -10.42 1.88
CA LEU A 31 4.14 -8.99 1.95
C LEU A 31 3.19 -8.30 2.92
N LEU A 32 3.74 -7.46 3.78
CA LEU A 32 3.01 -6.53 4.63
C LEU A 32 3.08 -5.14 4.01
N LEU A 33 1.93 -4.49 3.88
CA LEU A 33 1.82 -3.07 3.58
C LEU A 33 1.57 -2.32 4.88
N ARG A 34 2.45 -1.40 5.23
CA ARG A 34 2.26 -0.52 6.39
C ARG A 34 1.16 0.52 6.13
N PRO A 35 0.17 0.65 7.01
CA PRO A 35 -0.90 1.63 6.85
C PRO A 35 -0.45 3.09 6.84
N ASP A 36 0.62 3.43 7.56
CA ASP A 36 1.05 4.81 7.79
C ASP A 36 1.95 5.38 6.69
N GLY A 37 2.29 4.58 5.67
CA GLY A 37 3.13 5.00 4.56
C GLY A 37 2.39 5.45 3.30
N PHE A 38 1.05 5.39 3.31
CA PHE A 38 0.22 5.88 2.22
C PHE A 38 0.13 7.40 2.20
N ARG A 39 -0.07 7.97 1.01
CA ARG A 39 -0.22 9.40 0.76
C ARG A 39 -1.33 9.65 -0.24
N ARG A 40 -1.95 10.83 -0.19
CA ARG A 40 -2.98 11.24 -1.16
C ARG A 40 -2.42 11.83 -2.45
N THR A 41 -1.13 12.18 -2.46
CA THR A 41 -0.44 12.74 -3.61
C THR A 41 0.84 11.95 -3.86
N PRO A 42 1.25 11.79 -5.13
CA PRO A 42 2.50 11.11 -5.43
C PRO A 42 3.69 11.90 -4.87
N LYS A 43 4.78 11.18 -4.52
CA LYS A 43 6.02 11.81 -4.05
C LYS A 43 7.23 11.15 -4.71
N GLY A 44 7.80 11.84 -5.69
CA GLY A 44 8.97 11.37 -6.43
C GLY A 44 8.64 10.31 -7.48
N ALA A 45 9.67 9.87 -8.21
CA ALA A 45 9.52 9.02 -9.39
C ALA A 45 9.16 7.55 -9.10
N ALA A 46 9.53 7.02 -7.93
CA ALA A 46 9.30 5.62 -7.55
C ALA A 46 8.03 5.44 -6.70
N THR A 47 6.94 6.07 -7.12
CA THR A 47 5.65 6.02 -6.42
C THR A 47 4.74 4.98 -7.07
N PHE A 48 4.18 4.09 -6.27
CA PHE A 48 3.13 3.16 -6.67
C PHE A 48 1.77 3.71 -6.27
N GLU A 49 0.76 3.37 -7.06
CA GLU A 49 -0.61 3.81 -6.88
C GLU A 49 -1.52 2.63 -6.60
N ILE A 50 -2.43 2.81 -5.65
CA ILE A 50 -3.56 1.93 -5.38
C ILE A 50 -4.82 2.77 -5.42
N ALA A 51 -5.77 2.37 -6.25
CA ALA A 51 -7.08 2.99 -6.33
C ALA A 51 -8.15 2.04 -5.78
N GLY A 52 -9.15 2.61 -5.13
CA GLY A 52 -10.24 1.84 -4.55
C GLY A 52 -11.38 2.70 -4.04
N ARG A 53 -12.41 2.03 -3.54
CA ARG A 53 -13.57 2.68 -2.93
C ARG A 53 -13.43 2.67 -1.42
N ILE A 54 -13.62 3.82 -0.78
CA ILE A 54 -13.59 3.93 0.67
C ILE A 54 -14.79 3.18 1.26
N THR A 55 -14.53 2.23 2.15
CA THR A 55 -15.58 1.50 2.86
C THR A 55 -15.78 2.01 4.28
N GLU A 56 -14.72 2.54 4.90
CA GLU A 56 -14.76 3.11 6.25
C GLU A 56 -13.77 4.27 6.38
N VAL A 57 -14.19 5.32 7.10
CA VAL A 57 -13.28 6.32 7.66
C VAL A 57 -13.58 6.44 9.16
N SER A 58 -12.56 6.30 10.00
CA SER A 58 -12.70 6.47 11.45
C SER A 58 -11.61 7.36 12.04
N PHE A 59 -12.00 8.21 12.99
CA PHE A 59 -11.09 9.06 13.73
C PHE A 59 -10.57 8.33 14.98
N ARG A 60 -9.26 8.35 15.20
CA ARG A 60 -8.57 7.66 16.29
C ARG A 60 -7.55 8.61 16.94
N GLY A 61 -8.06 9.67 17.57
CA GLY A 61 -7.23 10.66 18.27
C GLY A 61 -6.33 11.45 17.32
N ALA A 62 -5.02 11.24 17.37
CA ALA A 62 -4.08 11.96 16.49
C ALA A 62 -4.07 11.47 15.04
N ARG A 63 -4.77 10.36 14.74
CA ARG A 63 -4.79 9.70 13.44
C ARG A 63 -6.20 9.51 12.91
N GLN A 64 -6.30 9.39 11.60
CA GLN A 64 -7.49 8.91 10.91
C GLN A 64 -7.16 7.58 10.23
N ARG A 65 -8.05 6.60 10.36
CA ARG A 65 -7.97 5.31 9.68
C ARG A 65 -8.94 5.32 8.52
N LEU A 66 -8.47 4.88 7.35
CA LEU A 66 -9.26 4.70 6.14
C LEU A 66 -9.15 3.24 5.71
N ILE A 67 -10.29 2.61 5.47
CA ILE A 67 -10.35 1.30 4.79
C ILE A 67 -10.85 1.55 3.38
N LEU A 68 -10.11 1.04 2.39
CA LEU A 68 -10.52 1.03 0.99
C LEU A 68 -10.59 -0.39 0.46
N ASP A 69 -11.61 -0.66 -0.35
CA ASP A 69 -11.71 -1.88 -1.13
C ASP A 69 -11.04 -1.69 -2.50
N THR A 70 -10.14 -2.61 -2.83
CA THR A 70 -9.34 -2.61 -4.06
C THR A 70 -9.68 -3.84 -4.92
N GLY A 71 -10.97 -4.01 -5.23
CA GLY A 71 -11.44 -5.18 -5.97
C GLY A 71 -11.54 -6.43 -5.10
N GLY A 72 -12.12 -6.29 -3.90
CA GLY A 72 -12.30 -7.37 -2.93
C GLY A 72 -11.12 -7.59 -1.99
N LEU A 73 -10.02 -6.83 -2.14
CA LEU A 73 -8.92 -6.79 -1.19
C LEU A 73 -9.03 -5.51 -0.33
N PRO A 74 -9.37 -5.63 0.97
CA PRO A 74 -9.39 -4.48 1.86
C PRO A 74 -7.96 -4.03 2.18
N ILE A 75 -7.70 -2.73 2.01
CA ILE A 75 -6.45 -2.08 2.38
C ILE A 75 -6.75 -1.09 3.50
N GLN A 76 -5.86 -1.05 4.50
CA GLN A 76 -5.90 -0.07 5.56
C GLN A 76 -4.84 0.99 5.31
N ALA A 77 -5.23 2.26 5.39
CA ALA A 77 -4.34 3.40 5.36
C ALA A 77 -4.57 4.29 6.58
N GLU A 78 -3.51 4.95 7.05
CA GLU A 78 -3.53 5.83 8.22
C GLU A 78 -2.97 7.21 7.86
N PHE A 79 -3.71 8.24 8.26
CA PHE A 79 -3.43 9.64 7.96
C PHE A 79 -3.40 10.48 9.25
N GLY A 80 -2.87 11.69 9.17
CA GLY A 80 -2.93 12.66 10.27
C GLY A 80 -4.38 13.12 10.53
N SER A 81 -4.68 13.50 11.78
CA SER A 81 -6.02 14.00 12.17
C SER A 81 -6.48 15.27 11.44
N GLN A 82 -5.56 16.04 10.88
CA GLN A 82 -5.85 17.29 10.15
C GLN A 82 -6.02 17.08 8.64
N GLU A 83 -5.75 15.88 8.13
CA GLU A 83 -5.93 15.60 6.70
C GLU A 83 -7.42 15.48 6.38
N ARG A 84 -7.90 16.19 5.37
CA ARG A 84 -9.26 15.99 4.88
C ARG A 84 -9.31 14.70 4.08
N LEU A 85 -10.04 13.70 4.55
CA LEU A 85 -10.28 12.45 3.82
C LEU A 85 -11.65 12.50 3.13
N PRO A 86 -11.81 11.87 1.95
CA PRO A 86 -13.12 11.71 1.34
C PRO A 86 -14.01 10.78 2.17
N SER A 87 -15.32 10.83 1.96
CA SER A 87 -16.29 10.07 2.75
C SER A 87 -16.33 8.60 2.34
N ALA A 88 -16.87 7.74 3.21
CA ALA A 88 -17.20 6.37 2.84
C ALA A 88 -18.15 6.34 1.62
N GLY A 89 -17.87 5.45 0.68
CA GLY A 89 -18.57 5.34 -0.60
C GLY A 89 -17.90 6.09 -1.75
N GLU A 90 -16.99 7.02 -1.48
CA GLU A 90 -16.21 7.74 -2.50
C GLU A 90 -15.00 6.93 -2.99
N SER A 91 -14.48 7.27 -4.17
CA SER A 91 -13.23 6.69 -4.69
C SER A 91 -12.02 7.49 -4.25
N ILE A 92 -10.89 6.81 -4.03
CA ILE A 92 -9.63 7.45 -3.65
C ILE A 92 -8.44 6.77 -4.33
N HIS A 93 -7.45 7.58 -4.66
CA HIS A 93 -6.13 7.15 -5.12
C HIS A 93 -5.13 7.36 -3.99
N LEU A 94 -4.44 6.30 -3.62
CA LEU A 94 -3.39 6.30 -2.61
C LEU A 94 -2.05 5.97 -3.26
N TYR A 95 -1.04 6.67 -2.77
CA TYR A 95 0.31 6.62 -3.30
C TYR A 95 1.28 6.16 -2.21
N PHE A 96 2.26 5.34 -2.56
CA PHE A 96 3.27 4.91 -1.62
C PHE A 96 4.61 4.64 -2.30
N ALA A 97 5.69 4.77 -1.53
CA ALA A 97 7.01 4.29 -1.92
C ALA A 97 7.21 2.88 -1.36
N PRO A 98 7.50 1.86 -2.19
CA PRO A 98 7.72 0.49 -1.73
C PRO A 98 8.72 0.36 -0.58
N SER A 99 9.83 1.09 -0.65
CA SER A 99 10.87 1.10 0.39
C SER A 99 10.42 1.60 1.75
N GLN A 100 9.26 2.29 1.83
CA GLN A 100 8.70 2.82 3.08
C GLN A 100 7.54 1.99 3.61
N VAL A 101 6.89 1.20 2.75
CA VAL A 101 5.59 0.57 3.02
C VAL A 101 5.63 -0.94 2.98
N LEU A 102 6.45 -1.52 2.10
CA LEU A 102 6.51 -2.96 1.89
C LEU A 102 7.54 -3.62 2.79
N HIS A 103 7.10 -4.65 3.52
CA HIS A 103 7.95 -5.53 4.30
C HIS A 103 7.68 -6.99 3.95
N ILE A 104 8.69 -7.84 4.09
CA ILE A 104 8.51 -9.30 4.03
C ILE A 104 8.26 -9.77 5.46
N LEU A 105 7.16 -10.48 5.68
CA LEU A 105 6.91 -11.14 6.96
C LEU A 105 7.49 -12.54 6.99
N GLU A 106 7.36 -13.27 5.87
CA GLU A 106 7.85 -14.63 5.72
C GLU A 106 8.21 -14.87 4.24
N GLY A 107 9.32 -15.55 4.06
CA GLY A 107 9.83 -16.08 2.80
C GLY A 107 10.57 -17.38 3.10
#